data_AF-A0A2G0WEG8-F1
#
_entry.id   AF-A0A2G0WEG8-F1
#
_cell.length_a   1.000
_cell.length_b   1.000
_cell.length_c   1.000
_cell.angle_alpha   90.00
_cell.angle_beta   90.00
_cell.angle_gamma   90.00
#
_symmetry.space_group_name_H-M   'P 1'
#
loop_
_entity.id
_entity.type
_entity.pdbx_description
1 polymer ?
#
loop_
_entity_poly.entity_id
_entity_poly.type
_entity_poly.pdbx_seq_one_letter_code
_entity_poly.pdbx_strand_id
1 'polypeptide(L)'
;MAFRPVAARAPGVLLREAKPLKAIFGHAQRLGLLQRLLESQLQPAAREHCRVASWREGNLLLIVTDGHWATRLRYQQKRLQRQLMAFDEFANLTRIQFKVQPPTVQPSTAVHSHDLSVNAAESIQATAEGIRDPGLRGALERLAAHAKPKP
;
A
#
# COMPACT_ATOMS: atom_id res chain seq x y z
N MET A 1 -2.96 -37.08 -9.95
CA MET A 1 -3.79 -35.94 -10.40
C MET A 1 -2.86 -34.82 -10.84
N ALA A 2 -2.84 -34.48 -12.13
CA ALA A 2 -1.92 -33.47 -12.67
C ALA A 2 -2.51 -32.06 -12.47
N PHE A 3 -1.87 -31.24 -11.65
CA PHE A 3 -2.18 -29.81 -11.53
C PHE A 3 -1.87 -29.12 -12.87
N ARG A 4 -2.91 -28.68 -13.58
CA ARG A 4 -2.76 -27.83 -14.76
C ARG A 4 -2.86 -26.37 -14.32
N PRO A 5 -1.77 -25.59 -14.34
CA PRO A 5 -1.84 -24.18 -14.00
C PRO A 5 -2.74 -23.46 -15.03
N VAL A 6 -3.67 -22.66 -14.52
CA VAL A 6 -4.51 -21.78 -15.36
C VAL A 6 -3.60 -20.78 -16.07
N ALA A 7 -3.82 -20.57 -17.37
CA ALA A 7 -3.03 -19.62 -18.16
C ALA A 7 -3.01 -18.24 -17.48
N ALA A 8 -1.80 -17.69 -17.29
CA ALA A 8 -1.61 -16.39 -16.66
C ALA A 8 -2.36 -15.31 -17.45
N ARG A 9 -3.35 -14.68 -16.81
CA ARG A 9 -4.09 -13.54 -17.38
C ARG A 9 -3.51 -12.25 -16.83
N ALA A 10 -3.48 -11.20 -17.66
CA ALA A 10 -3.10 -9.88 -17.20
C ALA A 10 -4.03 -9.44 -16.04
N PRO A 11 -3.50 -8.90 -14.92
CA PRO A 11 -4.30 -8.53 -13.76
C PRO A 11 -5.46 -7.58 -14.09
N GLY A 12 -5.25 -6.64 -15.02
CA GLY A 12 -6.29 -5.71 -15.46
C GLY A 12 -7.48 -6.37 -16.17
N VAL A 13 -7.33 -7.57 -16.72
CA VAL A 13 -8.44 -8.35 -17.31
C VAL A 13 -9.27 -8.97 -16.17
N LEU A 14 -8.61 -9.57 -15.19
CA LEU A 14 -9.27 -10.17 -14.01
C LEU A 14 -10.06 -9.13 -13.19
N LEU A 15 -9.50 -7.93 -13.02
CA LEU A 15 -10.13 -6.82 -12.30
C LEU A 15 -11.40 -6.28 -13.00
N ARG A 16 -11.52 -6.48 -14.32
CA ARG A 16 -12.66 -6.02 -15.12
C ARG A 16 -13.76 -7.08 -15.27
N GLU A 17 -13.41 -8.36 -15.16
CA GLU A 17 -14.33 -9.49 -15.36
C GLU A 17 -15.14 -9.86 -14.10
N ALA A 18 -14.51 -9.83 -12.93
CA ALA A 18 -15.20 -10.17 -11.68
C ALA A 18 -16.14 -9.03 -11.22
N LYS A 19 -17.44 -9.33 -11.06
CA LYS A 19 -18.49 -8.34 -10.73
C LYS A 19 -18.13 -7.36 -9.59
N PRO A 20 -17.67 -7.80 -8.40
CA PRO A 20 -17.33 -6.85 -7.33
C PRO A 20 -16.07 -6.03 -7.64
N LEU A 21 -15.10 -6.60 -8.36
CA LEU A 21 -13.84 -5.93 -8.69
C LEU A 21 -14.03 -4.86 -9.76
N LYS A 22 -14.93 -5.09 -10.72
CA LYS A 22 -15.23 -4.12 -11.79
C LYS A 22 -15.71 -2.79 -11.24
N ALA A 23 -16.59 -2.80 -10.23
CA ALA A 23 -17.10 -1.59 -9.61
C ALA A 23 -16.00 -0.81 -8.87
N ILE A 24 -15.18 -1.51 -8.08
CA ILE A 24 -14.05 -0.92 -7.35
C ILE A 24 -13.02 -0.36 -8.33
N PHE A 25 -12.71 -1.08 -9.39
CA PHE A 25 -11.75 -0.66 -10.42
C PHE A 25 -12.24 0.59 -11.17
N GLY A 26 -13.53 0.63 -11.55
CA GLY A 26 -14.12 1.82 -12.16
C GLY A 26 -14.05 3.04 -11.22
N HIS A 27 -14.29 2.84 -9.91
CA HIS A 27 -14.15 3.90 -8.91
C HIS A 27 -12.70 4.39 -8.81
N ALA A 28 -11.73 3.48 -8.76
CA ALA A 28 -10.31 3.82 -8.72
C ALA A 28 -9.86 4.60 -9.96
N GLN A 29 -10.30 4.18 -11.16
CA GLN A 29 -10.02 4.91 -12.40
C GLN A 29 -10.59 6.32 -12.38
N ARG A 30 -11.85 6.47 -11.93
CA ARG A 30 -12.48 7.78 -11.78
C ARG A 30 -11.71 8.65 -10.80
N LEU A 31 -11.31 8.13 -9.65
CA LEU A 31 -10.52 8.86 -8.66
C LEU A 31 -9.16 9.28 -9.25
N GLY A 32 -8.51 8.42 -10.04
CA GLY A 32 -7.26 8.73 -10.74
C GLY A 32 -7.39 9.80 -11.82
N LEU A 33 -8.53 9.89 -12.51
CA LEU A 33 -8.82 11.01 -13.41
C LEU A 33 -8.93 12.31 -12.62
N LEU A 34 -9.74 12.33 -11.56
CA LEU A 34 -9.92 13.51 -10.70
C LEU A 34 -8.61 13.97 -10.07
N GLN A 35 -7.75 13.04 -9.66
CA GLN A 35 -6.42 13.34 -9.13
C GLN A 35 -5.56 14.07 -10.17
N ARG A 36 -5.54 13.63 -11.43
CA ARG A 36 -4.75 14.28 -12.49
C ARG A 36 -5.26 15.69 -12.80
N LEU A 37 -6.57 15.87 -12.83
CA LEU A 37 -7.19 17.19 -13.00
C LEU A 37 -6.81 18.12 -11.84
N LEU A 38 -6.88 17.65 -10.60
CA LEU A 38 -6.43 18.41 -9.44
C LEU A 38 -4.95 18.80 -9.55
N GLU A 39 -4.07 17.84 -9.86
CA GLU A 39 -2.62 18.07 -10.00
C GLU A 39 -2.26 19.08 -11.08
N SER A 40 -3.07 19.16 -12.15
CA SER A 40 -2.91 20.16 -13.22
C SER A 40 -3.09 21.60 -12.72
N GLN A 41 -3.91 21.80 -11.68
CA GLN A 41 -4.18 23.11 -11.08
C GLN A 41 -3.27 23.42 -9.89
N LEU A 42 -2.60 22.41 -9.33
CA LEU A 42 -1.67 22.56 -8.22
C LEU A 42 -0.25 22.91 -8.69
N GLN A 43 0.46 23.66 -7.85
CA GLN A 43 1.89 23.88 -7.99
C GLN A 43 2.63 22.54 -7.88
N PRO A 44 3.74 22.33 -8.62
CA PRO A 44 4.48 21.06 -8.59
C PRO A 44 4.80 20.56 -7.18
N ALA A 45 5.25 21.47 -6.30
CA ALA A 45 5.58 21.16 -4.91
C ALA A 45 4.37 20.71 -4.07
N ALA A 46 3.13 21.05 -4.44
CA ALA A 46 1.94 20.66 -3.68
C ALA A 46 1.35 19.30 -4.10
N ARG A 47 1.76 18.76 -5.26
CA ARG A 47 1.14 17.57 -5.86
C ARG A 47 1.36 16.30 -5.05
N GLU A 48 2.55 16.15 -4.48
CA GLU A 48 2.86 14.99 -3.63
C GLU A 48 2.13 15.01 -2.29
N HIS A 49 1.80 16.21 -1.83
CA HIS A 49 1.19 16.45 -0.52
C HIS A 49 -0.33 16.50 -0.53
N CYS A 50 -0.99 16.37 -1.69
CA CYS A 50 -2.43 16.52 -1.82
C CYS A 50 -3.06 15.41 -2.67
N ARG A 51 -3.99 14.65 -2.10
CA ARG A 51 -4.67 13.52 -2.75
C ARG A 51 -6.18 13.65 -2.67
N VAL A 52 -6.87 13.30 -3.75
CA VAL A 52 -8.34 13.20 -3.77
C VAL A 52 -8.76 11.96 -2.99
N ALA A 53 -9.51 12.14 -1.91
CA ALA A 53 -10.07 11.05 -1.13
C ALA A 53 -11.50 10.69 -1.55
N SER A 54 -12.32 11.70 -1.83
CA SER A 54 -13.68 11.48 -2.31
C SER A 54 -14.22 12.69 -3.06
N TRP A 55 -15.08 12.44 -4.05
CA TRP A 55 -15.83 13.44 -4.79
C TRP A 55 -17.27 12.98 -4.92
N ARG A 56 -18.19 13.62 -4.18
CA ARG A 56 -19.63 13.29 -4.14
C ARG A 56 -20.43 14.54 -3.81
N GLU A 57 -21.59 14.70 -4.44
CA GLU A 57 -22.58 15.74 -4.07
C GLU A 57 -21.98 17.15 -3.94
N GLY A 58 -21.08 17.53 -4.86
CA GLY A 58 -20.42 18.83 -4.85
C GLY A 58 -19.36 19.03 -3.77
N ASN A 59 -19.08 18.01 -2.95
CA ASN A 59 -18.04 18.03 -1.92
C ASN A 59 -16.79 17.28 -2.38
N LEU A 60 -15.69 18.02 -2.52
CA LEU A 60 -14.36 17.46 -2.79
C LEU A 60 -13.58 17.35 -1.49
N LEU A 61 -13.27 16.11 -1.09
CA LEU A 61 -12.41 15.84 0.06
C LEU A 61 -10.99 15.58 -0.41
N LEU A 62 -10.06 16.37 0.11
CA LEU A 62 -8.63 16.26 -0.13
C LEU A 62 -7.93 15.82 1.15
N ILE A 63 -7.11 14.78 1.04
CA ILE A 63 -6.14 14.39 2.06
C ILE A 63 -4.86 15.17 1.84
N VAL A 64 -4.32 15.72 2.92
CA VAL A 64 -3.08 16.49 2.92
C VAL A 64 -2.11 15.87 3.91
N THR A 65 -0.82 15.80 3.57
CA THR A 65 0.20 15.14 4.41
C THR A 65 0.41 15.82 5.76
N ASP A 66 0.34 17.15 5.82
CA ASP A 66 0.65 17.92 7.02
C ASP A 66 -0.13 19.24 7.09
N GLY A 67 -0.05 19.88 8.27
CA GLY A 67 -0.74 21.14 8.55
C GLY A 67 -0.21 22.33 7.75
N HIS A 68 1.06 22.32 7.34
CA HIS A 68 1.65 23.41 6.56
C HIS A 68 0.99 23.48 5.17
N TRP A 69 0.93 22.36 4.47
CA TRP A 69 0.25 22.29 3.17
C TRP A 69 -1.25 22.52 3.27
N ALA A 70 -1.90 22.01 4.32
CA ALA A 70 -3.34 22.22 4.50
C ALA A 70 -3.67 23.70 4.68
N THR A 71 -2.85 24.43 5.42
CA THR A 71 -2.99 25.87 5.62
C THR A 71 -2.79 26.63 4.30
N ARG A 72 -1.74 26.32 3.55
CA ARG A 72 -1.48 26.94 2.22
C ARG A 72 -2.63 26.70 1.24
N LEU A 73 -3.13 25.47 1.15
CA LEU A 73 -4.25 25.12 0.28
C LEU A 73 -5.56 25.81 0.70
N ARG A 74 -5.81 25.96 2.02
CA ARG A 74 -6.95 26.73 2.53
C ARG A 74 -6.92 28.19 2.10
N TYR A 75 -5.76 28.84 2.17
CA TYR A 75 -5.61 30.21 1.67
C TYR A 75 -5.90 30.33 0.18
N GLN A 76 -5.55 29.31 -0.60
CA GLN A 76 -5.78 29.26 -2.04
C GLN A 76 -7.14 28.65 -2.43
N GLN A 77 -7.98 28.27 -1.48
CA GLN A 77 -9.19 27.47 -1.73
C GLN A 77 -10.13 28.13 -2.74
N LYS A 78 -10.39 29.43 -2.61
CA LYS A 78 -11.28 30.14 -3.55
C LYS A 78 -10.73 30.17 -4.98
N ARG A 79 -9.40 30.24 -5.13
CA ARG A 79 -8.75 30.19 -6.45
C ARG A 79 -8.82 28.77 -7.01
N LEU A 80 -8.43 27.78 -6.21
CA LEU A 80 -8.45 26.37 -6.59
C LEU A 80 -9.86 25.92 -6.97
N GLN A 81 -10.88 26.30 -6.20
CA GLN A 81 -12.27 25.97 -6.52
C GLN A 81 -12.70 26.51 -7.89
N ARG A 82 -12.41 27.78 -8.19
CA ARG A 82 -12.73 28.36 -9.51
C ARG A 82 -12.00 27.64 -10.64
N GLN A 83 -10.74 27.31 -10.44
CA GLN A 83 -9.93 26.57 -11.42
C GLN A 83 -10.46 25.15 -11.65
N LEU A 84 -10.89 24.47 -10.58
CA LEU A 84 -11.46 23.13 -10.70
C LEU A 84 -12.83 23.16 -11.38
N MET A 85 -13.69 24.14 -11.07
CA MET A 85 -15.01 24.29 -11.70
C MET A 85 -14.96 24.55 -13.21
N ALA A 86 -13.79 24.86 -13.78
CA ALA A 86 -13.60 24.95 -15.23
C ALA A 86 -13.61 23.57 -15.92
N PHE A 87 -13.47 22.48 -15.16
CA PHE A 87 -13.60 21.11 -15.66
C PHE A 87 -15.01 20.58 -15.44
N ASP A 88 -15.57 19.92 -16.44
CA ASP A 88 -16.91 19.34 -16.39
C ASP A 88 -17.07 18.35 -15.22
N GLU A 89 -16.01 17.62 -14.87
CA GLU A 89 -16.01 16.66 -13.75
C GLU A 89 -16.26 17.33 -12.38
N PHE A 90 -15.95 18.61 -12.26
CA PHE A 90 -16.09 19.43 -11.05
C PHE A 90 -17.10 20.58 -11.22
N ALA A 91 -17.94 20.56 -12.26
CA ALA A 91 -18.91 21.64 -12.53
C ALA A 91 -19.80 21.95 -11.31
N ASN A 92 -20.17 20.92 -10.55
CA ASN A 92 -21.02 21.04 -9.36
C ASN A 92 -20.23 21.24 -8.04
N LEU A 93 -18.97 21.68 -8.09
CA LEU A 93 -18.11 21.87 -6.90
C LEU A 93 -18.58 23.04 -6.04
N THR A 94 -19.17 22.72 -4.90
CA THR A 94 -19.64 23.69 -3.92
C THR A 94 -18.62 23.90 -2.80
N ARG A 95 -17.93 22.85 -2.38
CA ARG A 95 -17.03 22.89 -1.22
C ARG A 95 -15.80 21.99 -1.40
N ILE A 96 -14.65 22.52 -0.99
CA ILE A 96 -13.42 21.76 -0.79
C ILE A 96 -13.19 21.56 0.71
N GLN A 97 -12.95 20.33 1.12
CA GLN A 97 -12.60 19.96 2.48
C GLN A 97 -11.17 19.43 2.52
N PHE A 98 -10.39 19.89 3.49
CA PHE A 98 -9.01 19.44 3.70
C PHE A 98 -8.91 18.66 5.00
N LYS A 99 -8.55 17.38 4.91
CA LYS A 99 -8.21 16.53 6.07
C LYS A 99 -6.71 16.28 6.08
N VAL A 100 -6.07 16.59 7.20
CA VAL A 100 -4.66 16.29 7.40
C VAL A 100 -4.55 14.83 7.83
N GLN A 101 -3.78 14.04 7.09
CA GLN A 101 -3.41 12.69 7.44
C GLN A 101 -1.91 12.55 7.24
N PRO A 102 -1.13 12.57 8.34
CA PRO A 102 0.30 12.31 8.28
C PRO A 102 0.58 10.97 7.63
N PRO A 103 1.64 10.86 6.80
CA PRO A 103 2.05 9.58 6.27
C PRO A 103 2.29 8.62 7.44
N THR A 104 1.56 7.51 7.44
CA THR A 104 1.84 6.43 8.38
C THR A 104 3.19 5.89 7.99
N VAL A 105 4.23 6.28 8.72
CA VAL A 105 5.53 5.60 8.64
C VAL A 105 5.22 4.19 9.09
N GLN A 106 5.02 3.27 8.15
CA GLN A 106 5.09 1.87 8.49
C GLN A 106 6.52 1.70 9.02
N PRO A 107 6.73 1.35 10.31
CA PRO A 107 8.03 0.84 10.68
C PRO A 107 8.26 -0.29 9.69
N SER A 108 9.36 -0.25 8.95
CA SER A 108 9.73 -1.40 8.15
C SER A 108 9.72 -2.56 9.14
N THR A 109 8.75 -3.47 8.97
CA THR A 109 8.87 -4.76 9.61
C THR A 109 10.09 -5.33 8.90
N ALA A 110 11.26 -5.10 9.48
CA ALA A 110 12.45 -5.84 9.14
C ALA A 110 11.95 -7.28 9.14
N VAL A 111 11.94 -7.89 7.97
CA VAL A 111 11.65 -9.31 7.86
C VAL A 111 12.76 -9.92 8.69
N HIS A 112 12.46 -10.24 9.94
CA HIS A 112 13.36 -11.00 10.78
C HIS A 112 13.42 -12.34 10.06
N SER A 113 14.43 -12.53 9.22
CA SER A 113 14.85 -13.87 8.86
C SER A 113 15.12 -14.52 10.20
N HIS A 114 14.35 -15.56 10.52
CA HIS A 114 14.70 -16.45 11.62
C HIS A 114 15.95 -17.22 11.20
N ASP A 115 17.09 -16.52 11.09
CA ASP A 115 18.37 -17.16 10.91
C ASP A 115 18.74 -17.80 12.25
N LEU A 116 18.91 -19.11 12.22
CA LEU A 116 19.32 -19.88 13.39
C LEU A 116 20.77 -19.48 13.72
N SER A 117 21.01 -19.04 14.97
CA SER A 117 22.37 -18.72 15.42
C SER A 117 23.19 -19.99 15.59
N VAL A 118 24.52 -19.85 15.53
CA VAL A 118 25.45 -20.97 15.71
C VAL A 118 25.24 -21.66 17.07
N ASN A 119 25.15 -20.88 18.16
CA ASN A 119 24.90 -21.43 19.50
C ASN A 119 23.57 -22.20 19.61
N ALA A 120 22.53 -21.73 18.92
CA ALA A 120 21.24 -22.42 18.90
C ALA A 120 21.32 -23.73 18.11
N ALA A 121 22.05 -23.76 16.99
CA ALA A 121 22.31 -24.99 16.25
C ALA A 121 23.14 -26.00 17.05
N GLU A 122 24.18 -25.56 17.77
CA GLU A 122 24.96 -26.44 18.65
C GLU A 122 24.09 -27.08 19.73
N SER A 123 23.19 -26.30 20.34
CA SER A 123 22.26 -26.80 21.36
C SER A 123 21.28 -27.83 20.77
N ILE A 124 20.77 -27.59 19.55
CA ILE A 124 19.89 -28.53 18.83
C ILE A 124 20.66 -29.81 18.46
N GLN A 125 21.92 -29.69 18.03
CA GLN A 125 22.77 -30.83 17.68
C GLN A 125 23.06 -31.70 18.89
N ALA A 126 23.46 -31.11 20.02
CA ALA A 126 23.69 -31.82 21.27
C ALA A 126 22.40 -32.52 21.77
N THR A 127 21.24 -31.90 21.53
CA THR A 127 19.95 -32.53 21.85
C THR A 127 19.67 -33.73 20.93
N ALA A 128 19.99 -33.64 19.63
CA ALA A 128 19.78 -34.71 18.66
C ALA A 128 20.59 -35.97 19.02
N GLU A 129 21.82 -35.81 19.52
CA GLU A 129 22.71 -36.90 19.96
C GLU A 129 22.08 -37.76 21.07
N GLY A 130 21.26 -37.16 21.93
CA GLY A 130 20.55 -37.85 23.01
C GLY A 130 19.24 -38.54 22.61
N ILE A 131 18.73 -38.33 21.39
CA ILE A 131 17.42 -38.83 20.95
C ILE A 131 17.55 -40.22 20.35
N ARG A 132 16.80 -41.20 20.85
CA ARG A 132 16.82 -42.60 20.38
C ARG A 132 15.99 -42.83 19.12
N ASP A 133 14.96 -42.02 18.89
CA ASP A 133 14.11 -42.12 17.71
C ASP A 133 14.86 -41.60 16.47
N PRO A 134 15.07 -42.43 15.43
CA PRO A 134 15.86 -42.04 14.27
C PRO A 134 15.19 -40.95 13.42
N GLY A 135 13.85 -40.89 13.40
CA GLY A 135 13.10 -39.89 12.64
C GLY A 135 13.24 -38.50 13.24
N LEU A 136 13.06 -38.41 14.56
CA LEU A 136 13.20 -37.17 15.32
C LEU A 136 14.66 -36.68 15.34
N ARG A 137 15.62 -37.59 15.51
CA ARG A 137 17.06 -37.26 15.43
C ARG A 137 17.39 -36.61 14.08
N GLY A 138 17.02 -37.25 12.97
CA GLY A 138 17.29 -36.71 11.63
C GLY A 138 16.59 -35.37 11.36
N ALA A 139 15.41 -35.14 11.95
CA ALA A 139 14.73 -33.85 11.85
C ALA A 139 15.48 -32.73 12.60
N LEU A 140 16.03 -33.02 13.79
CA LEU A 140 16.81 -32.07 14.59
C LEU A 140 18.16 -31.75 13.95
N GLU A 141 18.87 -32.76 13.44
CA GLU A 141 20.15 -32.58 12.71
C GLU A 141 19.95 -31.69 11.48
N ARG A 142 18.87 -31.95 10.72
CA ARG A 142 18.50 -31.10 9.57
C ARG A 142 18.21 -29.67 10.00
N LEU A 143 17.58 -29.45 11.15
CA LEU A 143 17.29 -28.11 11.65
C LEU A 143 18.58 -27.37 12.05
N ALA A 144 19.50 -28.05 12.76
CA ALA A 144 20.79 -27.50 13.16
C ALA A 144 21.64 -27.08 11.95
N ALA A 145 21.57 -27.82 10.83
CA ALA A 145 22.31 -27.52 9.59
C ALA A 145 21.91 -26.19 8.91
N HIS A 146 20.81 -25.55 9.31
CA HIS A 146 20.35 -24.27 8.73
C HIS A 146 20.91 -23.04 9.47
N ALA A 147 21.82 -23.20 10.43
CA ALA A 147 22.47 -22.07 11.06
C ALA A 147 23.31 -21.26 10.07
N LYS A 148 23.17 -19.93 10.16
CA LYS A 148 24.03 -19.00 9.42
C LYS A 148 24.88 -18.22 10.41
N PRO A 149 26.19 -18.09 10.17
CA PRO A 149 27.01 -17.16 10.93
C PRO A 149 26.46 -15.75 10.69
N LYS A 150 26.15 -15.05 11.79
CA LYS A 150 25.76 -13.65 11.72
C LYS A 150 26.97 -12.86 11.18
N PRO A 151 26.83 -12.02 10.14
CA PRO A 151 27.91 -11.17 9.67
C PRO A 151 28.32 -10.13 10.73
#